data_AF-A0A381T818-F1
#
_entry.id   AF-A0A381T818-F1
#
_cell.length_a   1.000
_cell.length_b   1.000
_cell.length_c   1.000
_cell.angle_alpha   90.00
_cell.angle_beta   90.00
_cell.angle_gamma   90.00
#
_symmetry.space_group_name_H-M   'P 1'
#
loop_
_entity.id
_entity.type
_entity.pdbx_description
1 polymer ?
#
loop_
_entity_poly.entity_id
_entity_poly.type
_entity_poly.pdbx_seq_one_letter_code
_entity_poly.pdbx_strand_id
1 'polypeptide(L)' 'VTTATETPAPYTIISSDCHAGGNMAMYEEYLEARWKDAFKEWRGAYSNPFRDLQDDGRSRNWDDERR' A
#
# COMPACT_ATOMS: atom_id res chain seq x y z
N VAL A 1 -39.17 26.45 20.11
CA VAL A 1 -38.49 26.63 18.81
C VAL A 1 -37.52 25.47 18.68
N THR A 2 -37.82 24.52 17.80
CA THR A 2 -36.96 23.34 17.58
C THR A 2 -35.91 23.74 16.54
N THR A 3 -34.67 23.91 16.98
CA THR A 3 -33.54 24.18 16.08
C THR A 3 -33.21 22.90 15.32
N ALA A 4 -33.33 22.92 14.00
CA ALA A 4 -32.81 21.87 13.15
C ALA A 4 -31.27 21.89 13.26
N THR A 5 -30.68 20.75 13.60
CA THR A 5 -29.22 20.57 13.61
C THR A 5 -28.73 20.61 12.17
N GLU A 6 -27.98 21.64 11.81
CA GLU A 6 -27.35 21.75 10.50
C GLU A 6 -26.23 20.70 10.41
N THR A 7 -26.29 19.82 9.41
CA THR A 7 -25.21 18.84 9.20
C THR A 7 -23.96 19.60 8.79
N PRO A 8 -22.85 19.51 9.55
CA PRO A 8 -21.62 20.23 9.21
C PRO A 8 -21.08 19.76 7.86
N ALA A 9 -20.52 20.69 7.10
CA ALA A 9 -19.82 20.36 5.86
C ALA A 9 -18.67 19.38 6.14
N PRO A 10 -18.39 18.43 5.23
CA PRO A 10 -17.31 17.46 5.42
C PRO A 10 -15.94 18.15 5.50
N TYR A 11 -15.03 17.58 6.28
CA TYR A 11 -13.65 18.06 6.40
C TYR A 11 -12.75 17.45 5.31
N THR A 12 -11.89 18.27 4.71
CA THR A 12 -10.78 17.76 3.88
C THR A 12 -9.67 17.26 4.80
N ILE A 13 -9.36 15.97 4.69
CA ILE A 13 -8.24 15.36 5.40
C ILE A 13 -7.06 15.24 4.44
N ILE A 14 -5.88 15.66 4.90
CA ILE A 14 -4.62 15.49 4.17
C ILE A 14 -3.77 14.50 4.97
N SER A 15 -3.46 13.36 4.37
CA SER A 15 -2.47 12.44 4.96
C SER A 15 -1.06 12.92 4.61
N SER A 16 -0.22 13.06 5.62
CA SER A 16 1.22 13.29 5.44
C SER A 16 2.01 12.01 5.20
N ASP A 17 1.39 10.84 5.37
CA ASP A 17 2.01 9.53 5.19
C ASP A 17 1.11 8.63 4.35
N CYS A 18 1.57 8.35 3.14
CA CYS A 18 0.96 7.41 2.21
C CYS A 18 2.07 6.67 1.46
N HIS A 19 1.90 5.36 1.31
CA HIS A 19 2.80 4.54 0.51
C HIS A 19 2.09 4.09 -0.76
N ALA A 20 2.69 4.37 -1.92
CA ALA A 20 2.25 3.81 -3.20
C ALA A 20 3.09 2.57 -3.53
N GLY A 21 2.42 1.46 -3.85
CA GLY A 21 3.08 0.26 -4.33
C GLY A 21 3.26 0.30 -5.86
N GLY A 22 4.49 0.11 -6.33
CA GLY A 22 4.79 -0.14 -7.74
C GLY A 22 5.02 -1.62 -8.02
N ASN A 23 4.73 -2.09 -9.24
CA ASN A 23 5.17 -3.40 -9.67
C ASN A 23 6.70 -3.48 -9.58
N MET A 24 7.20 -4.45 -8.83
CA MET A 24 8.62 -4.62 -8.59
C MET A 24 9.45 -4.77 -9.89
N ALA A 25 8.87 -5.21 -11.02
CA ALA A 25 9.58 -5.25 -12.30
C ALA A 25 9.96 -3.86 -12.84
N MET A 26 9.15 -2.83 -12.56
CA MET A 26 9.35 -1.48 -13.11
C MET A 26 10.64 -0.84 -12.60
N TYR A 27 11.14 -1.26 -11.43
CA TYR A 27 12.40 -0.72 -10.91
C TYR A 27 13.61 -1.05 -11.80
N GLU A 28 13.55 -2.11 -12.61
CA GLU A 28 14.64 -2.45 -13.54
C GLU A 28 14.93 -1.33 -14.55
N GLU A 29 13.90 -0.57 -14.95
CA GLU A 29 14.01 0.52 -15.93
C GLU A 29 14.92 1.65 -15.46
N TYR A 30 15.03 1.83 -14.14
CA TYR A 30 15.80 2.89 -13.50
C TYR A 30 17.17 2.42 -12.98
N LEU A 31 17.49 1.13 -13.13
CA LEU A 31 18.79 0.59 -12.71
C LEU A 31 19.87 0.80 -13.77
N GLU A 32 21.07 1.16 -13.30
CA GLU A 32 22.28 1.08 -14.12
C GLU A 32 22.47 -0.34 -14.65
N ALA A 33 23.00 -0.46 -15.88
CA ALA A 33 23.13 -1.75 -16.56
C ALA A 33 23.82 -2.83 -15.72
N ARG A 34 24.85 -2.46 -14.94
CA ARG A 34 25.59 -3.38 -14.07
C ARG A 34 24.76 -4.09 -13.00
N TRP A 35 23.59 -3.55 -12.66
CA TRP A 35 22.73 -4.11 -11.61
C TRP A 35 21.57 -4.96 -12.14
N LYS A 36 21.30 -4.93 -13.44
CA LYS A 36 20.10 -5.56 -14.01
C LYS A 36 20.08 -7.07 -13.84
N ASP A 37 21.22 -7.75 -14.03
CA ASP A 37 21.28 -9.21 -13.92
C ASP A 37 21.11 -9.67 -12.47
N ALA A 38 21.81 -9.04 -11.54
CA ALA A 38 21.65 -9.30 -10.10
C ALA A 38 20.23 -8.99 -9.62
N PHE A 39 19.61 -7.92 -10.15
CA PHE A 39 18.22 -7.58 -9.85
C PHE A 39 17.25 -8.66 -10.34
N LYS A 40 17.43 -9.17 -11.57
CA LYS A 40 16.60 -10.25 -12.11
C LYS A 40 16.72 -11.54 -11.31
N GLU A 41 17.95 -11.92 -10.95
CA GLU A 41 18.21 -13.09 -10.13
C GLU A 41 17.50 -12.99 -8.77
N TRP A 42 17.73 -11.89 -8.05
CA TRP A 42 17.08 -11.64 -6.77
C TRP A 42 15.56 -11.60 -6.89
N ARG A 43 15.03 -10.87 -7.88
CA ARG A 43 13.59 -10.74 -8.12
C ARG A 43 12.95 -12.10 -8.39
N GLY A 44 13.63 -12.97 -9.13
CA GLY A 44 13.15 -14.32 -9.45
C GLY A 44 13.12 -15.24 -8.23
N ALA A 45 14.00 -15.03 -7.27
CA ALA A 45 14.06 -15.80 -6.02
C ALA A 45 13.14 -15.25 -4.92
N TYR A 46 12.72 -13.98 -5.01
CA TYR A 46 11.92 -13.33 -3.96
C TYR A 46 10.52 -13.96 -3.84
N SER A 47 10.14 -14.27 -2.60
CA SER A 47 8.79 -14.68 -2.21
C SER A 47 8.30 -13.78 -1.08
N ASN A 48 7.10 -13.22 -1.22
CA ASN A 48 6.50 -12.40 -0.17
C ASN A 48 6.14 -13.31 1.03
N PRO A 49 6.69 -13.09 2.24
CA PRO A 49 6.33 -13.88 3.42
C PRO A 49 4.90 -13.62 3.91
N PHE A 50 4.29 -12.50 3.53
CA PHE A 50 2.94 -12.07 3.93
C PHE A 50 1.91 -12.30 2.84
N ARG A 51 1.98 -13.45 2.15
CA ARG A 51 1.02 -13.80 1.09
C ARG A 51 -0.41 -13.92 1.60
N ASP A 52 -0.59 -14.21 2.87
CA ASP A 52 -1.86 -14.28 3.58
C ASP A 52 -2.53 -12.91 3.75
N LEU A 53 -1.75 -11.83 3.71
CA LEU A 53 -2.26 -10.45 3.77
C LEU A 53 -2.67 -9.90 2.40
N GLN A 54 -2.54 -10.69 1.33
CA GLN A 54 -3.07 -10.32 0.03
C GLN A 54 -4.61 -10.37 0.06
N ASP A 55 -5.23 -9.63 -0.86
CA ASP A 55 -6.69 -9.51 -0.97
C ASP A 55 -7.35 -8.98 0.31
N ASP A 56 -8.33 -9.69 0.85
CA ASP A 56 -9.15 -9.27 2.00
C ASP A 56 -8.37 -9.34 3.33
N GLY A 57 -7.24 -10.06 3.36
CA GLY A 57 -6.38 -10.18 4.54
C GLY A 57 -5.72 -8.87 4.98
N ARG A 58 -5.58 -7.89 4.08
CA ARG A 58 -4.96 -6.58 4.39
C ARG A 58 -5.71 -5.77 5.45
N SER A 59 -7.02 -5.99 5.58
CA SER A 59 -7.88 -5.28 6.55
C SER A 59 -7.53 -5.62 8.00
N ARG A 60 -6.97 -6.81 8.26
CA ARG A 60 -6.53 -7.26 9.59
C ARG A 60 -5.48 -6.34 10.24
N ASN A 61 -4.83 -5.47 9.46
CA ASN A 61 -3.89 -4.47 9.99
C ASN A 61 -4.57 -3.33 10.75
N TRP A 62 -5.84 -3.02 10.48
CA TRP A 62 -6.53 -1.86 11.05
C TRP A 62 -7.95 -2.15 11.54
N ASP A 63 -8.54 -3.28 11.15
CA ASP A 63 -9.83 -3.75 11.64
C ASP A 63 -9.63 -4.61 12.90
N ASP A 64 -9.91 -4.03 14.06
CA ASP A 64 -9.71 -4.66 15.37
C ASP A 64 -10.55 -5.94 15.56
N GLU A 65 -11.69 -6.09 14.88
CA GLU A 65 -12.51 -7.30 14.97
C GLU A 65 -11.90 -8.48 14.18
N ARG A 66 -11.00 -8.19 13.23
CA ARG A 66 -10.41 -9.17 12.30
C ARG A 66 -8.94 -9.53 12.60
N ARG A 67 -8.33 -8.89 13.58
CA ARG A 67 -6.88 -8.97 13.87
C ARG A 67 -6.43 -10.35 14.33
#